data_AF-Q8SK13-F1
#
_entry.id   AF-Q8SK13-F1
#
_cell.length_a   1.000
_cell.length_b   1.000
_cell.length_c   1.000
_cell.angle_alpha   90.00
_cell.angle_beta   90.00
_cell.angle_gamma   90.00
#
_symmetry.space_group_name_H-M   'P 1'
#
loop_
_entity.id
_entity.type
_entity.pdbx_description
1 polymer ?
#
loop_
_entity_poly.entity_id
_entity_poly.type
_entity_poly.pdbx_seq_one_letter_code
_entity_poly.pdbx_strand_id
1 'polypeptide(L)'
;MLSLLLVVFFALFLLLLLYLLNFYLSVKLTWFSKISAFESGFLSVGKIQNSFSIHFFIMMLMFVIFDLEIVMFLGLLISDFSSFVSFIMLVFFIFGGFYMEWWFGKLVWII
;
A
#
# COMPACT_ATOMS: atom_id res chain seq x y z
N MET A 1 17.91 18.99 -6.94
CA MET A 1 17.25 18.27 -8.05
C MET A 1 18.18 17.28 -8.73
N LEU A 2 19.33 17.70 -9.24
CA LEU A 2 20.29 16.78 -9.90
C LEU A 2 20.87 15.71 -8.96
N SER A 3 21.08 16.05 -7.68
CA SER A 3 21.48 15.09 -6.64
C SER A 3 20.45 13.99 -6.39
N LEU A 4 19.16 14.33 -6.36
CA LEU A 4 18.07 13.35 -6.19
C LEU A 4 17.99 12.38 -7.37
N LEU A 5 18.10 12.91 -8.60
CA LEU A 5 18.15 12.08 -9.80
C LEU A 5 19.34 11.10 -9.76
N LEU A 6 20.52 11.57 -9.35
CA LEU A 6 21.71 10.73 -9.26
C LEU A 6 21.54 9.60 -8.24
N VAL A 7 20.93 9.87 -7.08
CA VAL A 7 20.63 8.85 -6.07
C VAL A 7 19.67 7.78 -6.62
N VAL A 8 18.60 8.19 -7.32
CA VAL A 8 17.63 7.25 -7.91
C VAL A 8 18.29 6.38 -8.99
N PHE A 9 19.08 6.98 -9.88
CA PHE A 9 19.80 6.22 -10.90
C PHE A 9 20.81 5.25 -10.30
N PHE A 10 21.54 5.66 -9.26
CA PHE A 10 22.47 4.78 -8.56
C PHE A 10 21.77 3.61 -7.88
N ALA A 11 20.62 3.84 -7.25
CA ALA A 11 19.83 2.78 -6.63
C ALA A 11 19.31 1.76 -7.66
N LEU A 12 18.78 2.24 -8.79
CA LEU A 12 18.31 1.38 -9.89
C LEU A 12 19.48 0.59 -10.52
N PHE A 13 20.63 1.22 -10.69
CA PHE A 13 21.84 0.57 -11.18
C PHE A 13 22.30 -0.55 -10.25
N LEU A 14 22.35 -0.30 -8.94
CA LEU A 14 22.70 -1.32 -7.95
C LEU A 14 21.71 -2.49 -7.94
N LEU A 15 20.41 -2.22 -8.02
CA LEU A 15 19.37 -3.26 -8.11
C LEU A 15 19.58 -4.18 -9.31
N LEU A 16 19.81 -3.60 -10.50
CA LEU A 16 20.06 -4.35 -11.71
C LEU A 16 21.37 -5.14 -11.64
N LEU A 17 22.43 -4.52 -11.12
CA LEU A 17 23.74 -5.15 -10.98
C LEU A 17 23.66 -6.37 -10.04
N LEU A 18 23.04 -6.22 -8.87
CA LEU A 18 22.88 -7.32 -7.91
C LEU A 18 21.97 -8.44 -8.45
N TYR A 19 20.89 -8.08 -9.15
CA TYR A 19 20.02 -9.06 -9.81
C TYR A 19 20.77 -9.86 -10.88
N LEU A 20 21.54 -9.18 -11.74
CA LEU A 20 22.35 -9.85 -12.77
C LEU A 20 23.43 -10.73 -12.15
N LEU A 21 24.16 -10.23 -11.15
CA LEU A 21 25.15 -11.04 -10.42
C LEU A 21 24.52 -12.29 -9.84
N ASN A 22 23.37 -12.18 -9.17
CA ASN A 22 22.66 -13.34 -8.64
C ASN A 22 22.22 -14.30 -9.77
N PHE A 23 21.73 -13.77 -10.89
CA PHE A 23 21.33 -14.59 -12.04
C PHE A 23 22.50 -15.38 -12.65
N TYR A 24 23.71 -14.81 -12.67
CA TYR A 24 24.91 -15.49 -13.16
C TYR A 24 25.53 -16.45 -12.13
N LEU A 25 25.50 -16.11 -10.84
CA LEU A 25 26.07 -16.95 -9.77
C LEU A 25 25.15 -18.10 -9.33
N SER A 26 23.84 -17.98 -9.54
CA SER A 26 22.87 -18.96 -9.03
C SER A 26 22.88 -20.28 -9.81
N VAL A 27 22.87 -21.39 -9.07
CA VAL A 27 22.70 -22.74 -9.63
C VAL A 27 21.21 -22.98 -9.92
N LYS A 28 20.88 -23.08 -11.22
CA LYS A 28 19.50 -23.25 -11.70
C LYS A 28 19.15 -24.73 -11.87
N LEU A 29 18.73 -25.38 -10.80
CA LEU A 29 18.15 -26.73 -10.83
C LEU A 29 16.62 -26.63 -10.92
N THR A 30 16.05 -27.18 -11.99
CA THR A 30 14.60 -27.19 -12.27
C THR A 30 13.97 -28.53 -11.90
N TRP A 31 13.83 -28.79 -10.60
CA TRP A 31 13.08 -29.94 -10.10
C TRP A 31 11.59 -29.60 -9.99
N PHE A 32 10.71 -30.52 -10.36
CA PHE A 32 9.26 -30.31 -10.30
C PHE A 32 8.78 -29.87 -8.90
N SER A 33 9.31 -30.51 -7.85
CA SER A 33 9.01 -30.18 -6.45
C SER A 33 9.55 -28.82 -5.99
N LYS A 34 10.58 -28.29 -6.65
CA LYS A 34 11.14 -26.96 -6.38
C LYS A 34 10.36 -25.85 -7.08
N ILE A 35 9.73 -26.17 -8.21
CA ILE A 35 8.94 -25.23 -9.02
C ILE A 35 7.47 -25.22 -8.58
N SER A 36 6.97 -26.33 -8.03
CA SER A 36 5.62 -26.41 -7.47
C SER A 36 5.47 -25.50 -6.25
N ALA A 37 4.27 -24.93 -6.07
CA ALA A 37 3.93 -24.13 -4.91
C ALA A 37 4.15 -24.92 -3.60
N PHE A 38 4.58 -24.21 -2.55
CA PHE A 38 4.83 -24.81 -1.25
C PHE A 38 3.52 -25.13 -0.57
N GLU A 39 3.07 -26.37 -0.72
CA GLU A 39 1.86 -26.85 -0.06
C GLU A 39 1.96 -28.35 0.25
N SER A 40 3.18 -28.87 0.45
CA SER A 40 3.43 -30.27 0.85
C SER A 40 2.64 -31.32 0.03
N GLY A 41 2.44 -31.08 -1.27
CA GLY A 41 1.67 -31.98 -2.15
C GLY A 41 0.17 -31.71 -2.23
N PHE A 42 -0.35 -30.68 -1.54
CA PHE A 42 -1.69 -30.15 -1.81
C PHE A 42 -1.72 -29.38 -3.13
N LEU A 43 -2.91 -29.36 -3.75
CA LEU A 43 -3.18 -28.51 -4.90
C LEU A 43 -3.18 -27.06 -4.41
N SER A 44 -2.14 -26.30 -4.81
CA SER A 44 -2.05 -24.85 -4.62
C SER A 44 -3.43 -24.23 -4.77
N VAL A 45 -3.84 -23.37 -3.82
CA VAL A 45 -5.14 -22.65 -3.85
C VAL A 45 -5.56 -22.43 -5.30
N GLY A 46 -6.49 -23.29 -5.75
CA GLY A 46 -6.85 -23.40 -7.15
C GLY A 46 -7.44 -22.10 -7.66
N LYS A 47 -7.59 -22.01 -8.99
CA LYS A 47 -8.16 -20.91 -9.79
C LYS A 47 -8.89 -19.82 -8.98
N ILE A 48 -8.68 -18.57 -9.41
CA ILE A 48 -9.21 -17.26 -8.96
C ILE A 48 -10.77 -17.17 -9.02
N GLN A 49 -11.49 -18.27 -8.82
CA GLN A 49 -12.94 -18.36 -8.78
C GLN A 49 -13.49 -18.21 -7.36
N ASN A 50 -12.65 -18.23 -6.34
CA ASN A 50 -13.06 -17.84 -5.01
C ASN A 50 -13.17 -16.31 -4.94
N SER A 51 -14.36 -15.83 -4.60
CA SER A 51 -14.59 -14.43 -4.28
C SER A 51 -13.67 -14.05 -3.12
N PHE A 52 -12.74 -13.12 -3.37
CA PHE A 52 -11.97 -12.50 -2.30
C PHE A 52 -12.90 -11.77 -1.34
N SER A 53 -12.51 -11.69 -0.07
CA SER A 53 -13.32 -11.01 0.93
C SER A 53 -13.44 -9.51 0.60
N ILE A 54 -14.68 -9.03 0.52
CA ILE A 54 -15.03 -7.61 0.26
C ILE A 54 -14.38 -6.66 1.28
N HIS A 55 -14.01 -7.16 2.46
CA HIS A 55 -13.27 -6.43 3.48
C HIS A 55 -11.99 -5.75 2.95
N PHE A 56 -11.19 -6.42 2.11
CA PHE A 56 -9.98 -5.80 1.55
C PHE A 56 -10.31 -4.63 0.62
N PHE A 57 -11.41 -4.74 -0.12
CA PHE A 57 -11.88 -3.68 -1.00
C PHE A 57 -12.36 -2.46 -0.20
N ILE A 58 -13.09 -2.68 0.90
CA ILE A 58 -13.53 -1.60 1.79
C ILE A 58 -12.31 -0.89 2.38
N MET A 59 -11.32 -1.63 2.89
CA MET A 59 -10.08 -1.04 3.42
C MET A 59 -9.32 -0.20 2.39
N MET A 60 -9.25 -0.66 1.13
CA MET A 60 -8.62 0.11 0.05
C MET A 60 -9.36 1.41 -0.24
N LEU A 61 -10.69 1.37 -0.35
CA LEU A 61 -11.50 2.57 -0.60
C LEU A 61 -11.33 3.60 0.51
N MET A 62 -11.34 3.13 1.76
CA MET A 62 -11.16 3.96 2.95
C MET A 62 -9.78 4.63 2.95
N PHE A 63 -8.73 3.88 2.61
CA PHE A 63 -7.38 4.44 2.47
C PHE A 63 -7.31 5.55 1.43
N VAL A 64 -7.94 5.39 0.27
CA VAL A 64 -7.95 6.42 -0.79
C VAL A 64 -8.66 7.70 -0.33
N ILE A 65 -9.78 7.57 0.40
CA ILE A 65 -10.52 8.72 0.92
C ILE A 65 -9.69 9.46 1.99
N PHE A 66 -9.11 8.73 2.94
CA PHE A 66 -8.26 9.32 3.97
C PHE A 66 -7.00 9.96 3.41
N ASP A 67 -6.38 9.39 2.37
CA ASP A 67 -5.21 9.98 1.72
C ASP A 67 -5.56 11.33 1.07
N LEU A 68 -6.72 11.42 0.40
CA LEU A 68 -7.22 12.69 -0.13
C LEU A 68 -7.49 13.74 0.96
N GLU A 69 -8.06 13.34 2.09
CA GLU A 69 -8.27 14.23 3.23
C GLU A 69 -6.96 14.78 3.81
N ILE A 70 -5.91 13.95 3.89
CA ILE A 70 -4.58 14.37 4.32
C ILE A 70 -3.95 15.35 3.32
N VAL A 71 -4.11 15.12 2.01
CA VAL A 71 -3.65 16.08 0.99
C VAL A 71 -4.36 17.43 1.15
N MET A 72 -5.68 17.44 1.39
CA MET A 72 -6.41 18.69 1.66
C MET A 72 -5.93 19.37 2.94
N PHE A 73 -5.66 18.59 4.01
CA PHE A 73 -5.12 19.10 5.27
C PHE A 73 -3.76 19.78 5.09
N LEU A 74 -2.84 19.15 4.34
CA LEU A 74 -1.53 19.73 3.98
C LEU A 74 -1.67 21.03 3.20
N GLY A 75 -2.63 21.12 2.28
CA GLY A 75 -2.90 22.35 1.52
C GLY A 75 -3.30 23.53 2.41
N LEU A 76 -4.12 23.29 3.44
CA LEU A 76 -4.54 24.32 4.39
C LEU A 76 -3.41 24.79 5.32
N LEU A 77 -2.47 23.91 5.70
CA LEU A 77 -1.32 24.29 6.53
C LEU A 77 -0.41 25.35 5.89
N ILE A 78 -0.43 25.45 4.56
CA ILE A 78 0.38 26.41 3.79
C ILE A 78 -0.35 27.77 3.67
N SER A 79 -1.62 27.85 4.05
CA SER A 79 -2.43 29.07 3.91
C SER A 79 -2.38 29.99 5.13
N ASP A 80 -2.68 31.28 4.92
CA ASP A 80 -2.61 32.32 5.95
C ASP A 80 -3.55 32.07 7.14
N PHE A 81 -3.34 32.80 8.25
CA PHE A 81 -4.18 32.76 9.46
C PHE A 81 -5.69 32.97 9.21
N SER A 82 -6.07 33.54 8.07
CA SER A 82 -7.47 33.68 7.65
C SER A 82 -8.18 32.33 7.41
N SER A 83 -7.41 31.26 7.20
CA SER A 83 -7.89 29.89 6.97
C SER A 83 -8.11 29.07 8.26
N PHE A 84 -7.92 29.66 9.45
CA PHE A 84 -8.02 28.93 10.72
C PHE A 84 -9.40 28.28 10.93
N VAL A 85 -10.47 28.94 10.47
CA VAL A 85 -11.83 28.38 10.53
C VAL A 85 -11.96 27.17 9.61
N SER A 86 -11.45 27.23 8.37
CA SER A 86 -11.47 26.09 7.45
C SER A 86 -10.63 24.92 7.95
N PHE A 87 -9.50 25.20 8.62
CA PHE A 87 -8.67 24.18 9.27
C PHE A 87 -9.46 23.42 10.34
N ILE A 88 -10.11 24.15 11.25
CA ILE A 88 -10.92 23.53 12.31
C ILE A 88 -12.06 22.69 11.72
N MET A 89 -12.78 23.22 10.72
CA MET A 89 -13.88 22.50 10.07
C MET A 89 -13.40 21.21 9.40
N LEU A 90 -12.25 21.25 8.71
CA LEU A 90 -11.68 20.08 8.05
C LEU A 90 -11.16 19.04 9.06
N VAL A 91 -10.56 19.48 10.17
CA VAL A 91 -10.15 18.58 11.26
C VAL A 91 -11.37 17.87 11.86
N PHE A 92 -12.46 18.60 12.15
CA PHE A 92 -13.69 17.98 12.63
C PHE A 92 -14.31 17.03 11.62
N PHE A 93 -14.23 17.35 10.33
CA PHE A 93 -14.70 16.45 9.27
C PHE A 93 -13.95 15.12 9.25
N ILE A 94 -12.60 15.16 9.29
CA ILE A 94 -11.76 13.96 9.30
C ILE A 94 -12.03 13.10 10.55
N PHE A 95 -11.99 13.71 11.74
CA PHE A 95 -12.23 12.97 12.98
C PHE A 95 -13.66 12.43 13.08
N GLY A 96 -14.64 13.20 12.60
CA GLY A 96 -16.04 12.77 12.55
C GLY A 96 -16.28 11.61 11.57
N GLY A 97 -15.67 11.67 10.38
CA GLY A 97 -15.71 10.59 9.40
C GLY A 97 -15.10 9.30 9.94
N PHE A 98 -13.91 9.40 10.53
CA PHE A 98 -13.24 8.27 11.16
C PHE A 98 -14.07 7.65 12.30
N TYR A 99 -14.66 8.48 13.17
CA TYR A 99 -15.50 7.99 14.27
C TYR A 99 -16.75 7.27 13.75
N MET A 100 -17.43 7.82 12.74
CA MET A 100 -18.58 7.19 12.10
C MET A 100 -18.22 5.81 11.55
N GLU A 101 -17.11 5.71 10.83
CA GLU A 101 -16.69 4.46 10.20
C GLU A 101 -16.27 3.39 11.20
N TRP A 102 -15.66 3.81 12.31
CA TRP A 102 -15.38 2.91 13.43
C TRP A 102 -16.68 2.39 14.06
N TRP A 103 -17.66 3.27 14.27
CA TRP A 103 -18.95 2.88 14.83
C TRP A 103 -19.72 1.90 13.91
N PHE A 104 -19.59 2.04 12.59
CA PHE A 104 -20.12 1.08 11.62
C PHE A 104 -19.37 -0.27 11.58
N GLY A 105 -18.30 -0.44 12.35
CA GLY A 105 -17.57 -1.70 12.46
C GLY A 105 -16.79 -2.08 11.19
N LYS A 106 -16.69 -1.19 10.19
CA LYS A 106 -15.97 -1.46 8.93
C LYS A 106 -14.46 -1.62 9.12
N LEU A 107 -13.94 -1.12 10.24
CA LEU A 107 -12.53 -1.20 10.65
C LEU A 107 -12.21 -2.41 11.52
N VAL A 108 -13.23 -3.17 11.95
CA VAL A 108 -13.02 -4.30 12.86
C VAL A 108 -12.69 -5.55 12.06
N TRP A 109 -11.48 -6.06 12.29
CA TRP A 109 -11.10 -7.37 11.79
C TRP A 109 -11.51 -8.43 12.82
N ILE A 110 -12.62 -9.11 12.57
CA ILE A 110 -12.92 -10.37 13.25
C ILE A 110 -12.31 -11.46 12.37
N ILE A 111 -11.26 -12.09 12.91
CA ILE A 111 -10.70 -13.35 12.44
C ILE A 111 -11.72 -14.47 12.64
#